data_AF-A0A538LG90-F1
#
_entry.id   AF-A0A538LG90-F1
#
_cell.length_a   1.000
_cell.length_b   1.000
_cell.length_c   1.000
_cell.angle_alpha   90.00
_cell.angle_beta   90.00
_cell.angle_gamma   90.00
#
_symmetry.space_group_name_H-M   'P 1'
#
loop_
_entity.id
_entity.type
_entity.pdbx_description
1 polymer ?
#
loop_
_entity_poly.entity_id
_entity_poly.type
_entity_poly.pdbx_seq_one_letter_code
_entity_poly.pdbx_strand_id
1 'polypeptide(L)'
;MPGELTKAAIAAQPEWLARVPTDLRFPDGARVLHTGCGTSFHAAMTAGEAVQALELVLAPDRDADVLVLVSHEGETPMTLEAARAWRGPKWLVTGKPDGPIAELCDEVIVCTPAVEESWWRTCRGCRPPSKIRSRRSVSPPARTSASSSPARAATSRPRTRRC
;
A
#
# COMPACT_ATOMS: atom_id res chain seq x y z
N MET A 1 7.50 -27.66 -25.90
CA MET A 1 7.12 -28.67 -24.87
C MET A 1 6.11 -28.05 -23.91
N PRO A 2 5.32 -28.84 -23.16
CA PRO A 2 4.49 -28.30 -22.09
C PRO A 2 5.33 -27.43 -21.13
N GLY A 3 4.83 -26.24 -20.79
CA GLY A 3 5.49 -25.34 -19.84
C GLY A 3 6.63 -24.47 -20.40
N GLU A 4 6.98 -24.56 -21.69
CA GLU A 4 8.04 -23.69 -22.27
C GLU A 4 7.69 -22.20 -22.18
N LEU A 5 6.42 -21.84 -22.41
CA LEU A 5 5.95 -20.45 -22.25
C LEU A 5 6.09 -19.97 -20.80
N THR A 6 5.83 -20.83 -19.82
CA THR A 6 6.00 -20.51 -18.41
C THR A 6 7.47 -20.33 -18.05
N LYS A 7 8.36 -21.19 -18.54
CA LYS A 7 9.82 -21.03 -18.32
C LYS A 7 10.35 -19.74 -18.95
N ALA A 8 9.94 -19.43 -20.18
CA ALA A 8 10.30 -18.19 -20.86
C ALA A 8 9.81 -16.97 -20.07
N ALA A 9 8.58 -17.00 -19.57
CA ALA A 9 8.05 -15.92 -18.74
C ALA A 9 8.84 -15.73 -17.44
N ILE A 10 9.17 -16.82 -16.73
CA ILE A 10 10.01 -16.76 -15.51
C ILE A 10 11.37 -16.16 -15.83
N ALA A 11 12.02 -16.59 -16.91
CA ALA A 11 13.34 -16.11 -17.31
C ALA A 11 13.36 -14.60 -17.64
N ALA A 12 12.24 -14.06 -18.13
CA ALA A 12 12.10 -12.65 -18.45
C ALA A 12 11.77 -11.74 -17.24
N GLN A 13 11.36 -12.32 -16.09
CA GLN A 13 10.95 -11.55 -14.91
C GLN A 13 11.99 -10.53 -14.41
N PRO A 14 13.31 -10.84 -14.34
CA PRO A 14 14.29 -9.87 -13.86
C PRO A 14 14.33 -8.60 -14.72
N GLU A 15 14.23 -8.75 -16.04
CA GLU A 15 14.18 -7.63 -16.97
C GLU A 15 12.88 -6.83 -16.82
N TRP A 16 11.75 -7.52 -16.67
CA TRP A 16 10.46 -6.87 -16.46
C TRP A 16 10.41 -6.08 -15.16
N LEU A 17 10.92 -6.66 -14.06
CA LEU A 17 11.01 -6.00 -12.76
C LEU A 17 11.91 -4.76 -12.78
N ALA A 18 13.01 -4.79 -13.55
CA ALA A 18 13.91 -3.65 -13.68
C ALA A 18 13.23 -2.43 -14.34
N ARG A 19 12.13 -2.63 -15.07
CA ARG A 19 11.38 -1.58 -15.75
C ARG A 19 10.22 -1.02 -14.93
N VAL A 20 9.89 -1.64 -13.79
CA VAL A 20 8.78 -1.18 -12.94
C VAL A 20 9.11 0.21 -12.37
N PRO A 21 8.20 1.20 -12.49
CA PRO A 21 8.39 2.51 -11.88
C PRO A 21 8.58 2.40 -10.35
N THR A 22 9.60 3.08 -9.80
CA THR A 22 9.94 3.00 -8.36
C THR A 22 10.01 4.35 -7.66
N ASP A 23 9.76 5.43 -8.39
CA ASP A 23 9.78 6.83 -7.96
C ASP A 23 8.38 7.37 -7.62
N LEU A 24 7.31 6.73 -8.08
CA LEU A 24 5.93 7.08 -7.74
C LEU A 24 5.65 6.93 -6.24
N ARG A 25 4.91 7.88 -5.68
CA ARG A 25 4.56 7.93 -4.25
C ARG A 25 3.08 8.28 -4.09
N PHE A 26 2.44 7.65 -3.12
CA PHE A 26 1.15 8.09 -2.61
C PHE A 26 1.34 9.40 -1.83
N PRO A 27 0.26 10.18 -1.65
CA PRO A 27 0.27 11.33 -0.75
C PRO A 27 0.76 10.94 0.66
N ASP A 28 1.50 11.84 1.30
CA ASP A 28 2.04 11.59 2.63
C ASP A 28 0.92 11.32 3.64
N GLY A 29 1.02 10.17 4.33
CA GLY A 29 0.04 9.76 5.34
C GLY A 29 -1.25 9.12 4.80
N ALA A 30 -1.40 8.97 3.47
CA ALA A 30 -2.57 8.34 2.89
C ALA A 30 -2.74 6.88 3.37
N ARG A 31 -3.98 6.53 3.71
CA ARG A 31 -4.40 5.14 3.98
C ARG A 31 -4.75 4.49 2.66
N VAL A 32 -4.02 3.44 2.33
CA VAL A 32 -4.10 2.78 1.03
C VAL A 32 -4.73 1.42 1.19
N LEU A 33 -5.85 1.21 0.49
CA LEU A 33 -6.51 -0.07 0.41
C LEU A 33 -6.21 -0.70 -0.95
N HIS A 34 -5.85 -1.98 -0.96
CA HIS A 34 -5.59 -2.72 -2.19
C HIS A 34 -6.74 -3.69 -2.49
N THR A 35 -6.99 -3.95 -3.77
CA THR A 35 -7.96 -4.98 -4.17
C THR A 35 -7.57 -5.64 -5.49
N GLY A 36 -8.11 -6.83 -5.73
CA GLY A 36 -7.88 -7.62 -6.92
C GLY A 36 -8.74 -8.89 -6.89
N CYS A 37 -8.64 -9.69 -7.95
CA CYS A 37 -9.29 -11.00 -8.03
C CYS A 37 -8.27 -12.10 -8.33
N GLY A 38 -8.41 -13.27 -7.70
CA GLY A 38 -7.52 -14.41 -7.87
C GLY A 38 -6.07 -14.09 -7.48
N THR A 39 -5.13 -14.40 -8.36
CA THR A 39 -3.70 -14.12 -8.14
C THR A 39 -3.39 -12.64 -7.96
N SER A 40 -4.17 -11.74 -8.57
CA SER A 40 -4.03 -10.30 -8.33
C SER A 40 -4.38 -9.91 -6.89
N PHE A 41 -5.32 -10.62 -6.25
CA PHE A 41 -5.62 -10.41 -4.84
C PHE A 41 -4.44 -10.86 -3.96
N HIS A 42 -3.81 -12.00 -4.27
CA HIS A 42 -2.60 -12.42 -3.56
C HIS A 42 -1.48 -11.37 -3.70
N ALA A 43 -1.29 -10.80 -4.89
CA ALA A 43 -0.35 -9.70 -5.09
C ALA A 43 -0.71 -8.48 -4.23
N ALA A 44 -1.99 -8.08 -4.20
CA ALA A 44 -2.50 -6.99 -3.35
C ALA A 44 -2.19 -7.22 -1.86
N MET A 45 -2.37 -8.44 -1.34
CA MET A 45 -2.06 -8.77 0.06
C MET A 45 -0.57 -8.58 0.42
N THR A 46 0.34 -8.68 -0.56
CA THR A 46 1.77 -8.43 -0.31
C THR A 46 2.15 -6.94 -0.27
N ALA A 47 1.23 -6.07 -0.65
CA ALA A 47 1.39 -4.61 -0.74
C ALA A 47 1.02 -3.88 0.55
N GLY A 48 0.09 -4.42 1.33
CA GLY A 48 -0.44 -3.78 2.54
C GLY A 48 -1.84 -4.29 2.89
N GLU A 49 -2.68 -3.40 3.42
CA GLU A 49 -4.10 -3.70 3.65
C GLU A 49 -4.80 -4.00 2.32
N ALA A 50 -5.48 -5.14 2.26
CA ALA A 50 -6.12 -5.62 1.05
C ALA A 50 -7.48 -6.24 1.37
N VAL A 51 -8.44 -6.02 0.48
CA VAL A 51 -9.78 -6.59 0.53
C VAL A 51 -10.10 -7.25 -0.80
N GLN A 52 -10.82 -8.37 -0.77
CA GLN A 52 -11.19 -9.07 -1.98
C GLN A 52 -12.21 -8.21 -2.77
N ALA A 53 -12.13 -8.22 -4.10
CA ALA A 53 -12.94 -7.32 -4.94
C ALA A 53 -14.46 -7.43 -4.73
N LEU A 54 -15.01 -8.64 -4.58
CA LEU A 54 -16.41 -8.88 -4.20
C LEU A 54 -16.75 -8.31 -2.83
N GLU A 55 -15.87 -8.45 -1.83
CA GLU A 55 -16.09 -7.85 -0.51
C GLU A 55 -16.10 -6.33 -0.56
N LEU A 56 -15.33 -5.71 -1.47
CA LEU A 56 -15.38 -4.27 -1.68
C LEU A 56 -16.67 -3.84 -2.38
N VAL A 57 -17.16 -4.63 -3.35
CA VAL A 57 -18.45 -4.37 -4.00
C VAL A 57 -19.60 -4.45 -3.00
N LEU A 58 -19.58 -5.42 -2.09
CA LEU A 58 -20.65 -5.62 -1.09
C LEU A 58 -20.61 -4.57 0.04
N ALA A 59 -19.42 -4.07 0.38
CA ALA A 59 -19.22 -3.05 1.40
C ALA A 59 -18.15 -2.05 0.93
N PRO A 60 -18.53 -1.06 0.10
CA PRO A 60 -17.58 -0.11 -0.49
C PRO A 60 -17.13 0.98 0.48
N ASP A 61 -17.90 1.23 1.55
CA ASP A 61 -17.54 2.18 2.59
C ASP A 61 -16.38 1.62 3.41
N ARG A 62 -15.16 2.03 3.05
CA ARG A 62 -13.91 1.65 3.71
C ARG A 62 -13.18 2.88 4.21
N ASP A 63 -12.47 2.70 5.31
CA ASP A 63 -11.69 3.76 5.93
C ASP A 63 -10.31 3.92 5.27
N ALA A 64 -10.32 4.24 3.97
CA ALA A 64 -9.14 4.42 3.15
C ALA A 64 -9.26 5.66 2.26
N ASP A 65 -8.12 6.27 1.95
CA ASP A 65 -8.06 7.51 1.19
C ASP A 65 -7.81 7.23 -0.31
N VAL A 66 -7.15 6.11 -0.63
CA VAL A 66 -6.86 5.69 -2.02
C VAL A 66 -7.12 4.19 -2.17
N LEU A 67 -7.80 3.81 -3.25
CA LEU A 67 -7.95 2.42 -3.67
C LEU A 67 -6.94 2.06 -4.77
N VAL A 68 -6.17 1.00 -4.55
CA VAL A 68 -5.27 0.42 -5.54
C VAL A 68 -5.88 -0.86 -6.11
N LEU A 69 -6.23 -0.81 -7.38
CA LEU A 69 -6.78 -1.92 -8.14
C LEU A 69 -5.64 -2.70 -8.80
N VAL A 70 -5.57 -4.01 -8.58
CA VAL A 70 -4.59 -4.88 -9.23
C VAL A 70 -5.31 -5.77 -10.25
N SER A 71 -5.04 -5.52 -11.53
CA SER A 71 -5.58 -6.32 -12.64
C SER A 71 -4.60 -6.31 -13.79
N HIS A 72 -3.99 -7.46 -14.10
CA HIS A 72 -3.00 -7.56 -15.18
C HIS A 72 -3.57 -7.17 -16.54
N GLU A 73 -4.79 -7.61 -16.87
CA GLU A 73 -5.44 -7.30 -18.16
C GLU A 73 -6.17 -5.96 -18.16
N GLY A 74 -6.36 -5.33 -17.00
CA GLY A 74 -7.11 -4.06 -16.88
C GLY A 74 -8.61 -4.19 -17.15
N GLU A 75 -9.14 -5.41 -17.23
CA GLU A 75 -10.54 -5.69 -17.60
C GLU A 75 -11.21 -6.78 -16.75
N THR A 76 -10.57 -7.22 -15.66
CA THR A 76 -11.14 -8.26 -14.79
C THR A 76 -12.51 -7.83 -14.26
N PRO A 77 -13.63 -8.52 -14.58
CA PRO A 77 -14.98 -8.01 -14.32
C PRO A 77 -15.23 -7.65 -12.86
N MET A 78 -14.84 -8.51 -11.92
CA MET A 78 -15.04 -8.24 -10.48
C MET A 78 -14.21 -7.05 -9.98
N THR A 79 -13.00 -6.85 -10.53
CA THR A 79 -12.16 -5.69 -10.18
C THR A 79 -12.71 -4.40 -10.80
N LEU A 80 -13.33 -4.49 -11.98
CA LEU A 80 -14.05 -3.37 -12.60
C LEU A 80 -15.26 -2.95 -11.75
N GLU A 81 -16.05 -3.89 -11.25
CA GLU A 81 -17.17 -3.57 -10.34
C GLU A 81 -16.68 -2.94 -9.03
N ALA A 82 -15.55 -3.42 -8.49
CA ALA A 82 -14.93 -2.80 -7.32
C ALA A 82 -14.46 -1.37 -7.59
N ALA A 83 -13.90 -1.09 -8.78
CA ALA A 83 -13.54 0.27 -9.20
C ALA A 83 -14.76 1.19 -9.30
N ARG A 84 -15.89 0.68 -9.82
CA ARG A 84 -17.15 1.43 -9.94
C ARG A 84 -17.79 1.73 -8.58
N ALA A 85 -17.70 0.79 -7.64
CA ALA A 85 -18.26 0.94 -6.30
C ALA A 85 -17.49 1.97 -5.44
N TRP A 86 -16.19 2.17 -5.71
CA TRP A 86 -15.34 3.08 -4.95
C TRP A 86 -15.45 4.54 -5.40
N ARG A 87 -15.76 5.42 -4.46
CA ARG A 87 -16.02 6.84 -4.72
C ARG A 87 -14.79 7.75 -4.62
N GLY A 88 -13.70 7.26 -4.04
CA GLY A 88 -12.47 8.03 -3.86
C GLY A 88 -11.46 7.89 -5.02
N PRO A 89 -10.24 8.42 -4.82
CA PRO A 89 -9.11 8.24 -5.73
C PRO A 89 -8.81 6.77 -6.01
N LYS A 90 -8.48 6.46 -7.25
CA LYS A 90 -8.25 5.11 -7.77
C LYS A 90 -6.95 5.05 -8.55
N TRP A 91 -6.10 4.10 -8.20
CA TRP A 91 -4.87 3.80 -8.90
C TRP A 91 -4.95 2.38 -9.46
N LEU A 92 -4.53 2.17 -10.69
CA LEU A 92 -4.49 0.85 -11.32
C LEU A 92 -3.06 0.35 -11.44
N VAL A 93 -2.79 -0.86 -10.97
CA VAL A 93 -1.60 -1.64 -11.28
C VAL A 93 -1.96 -2.72 -12.30
N THR A 94 -1.36 -2.64 -13.48
CA THR A 94 -1.77 -3.42 -14.68
C THR A 94 -0.59 -3.79 -15.57
N GLY A 95 -0.81 -4.71 -16.51
CA GLY A 95 0.11 -4.97 -17.62
C GLY A 95 -0.28 -4.23 -18.91
N LYS A 96 -1.44 -3.58 -18.92
CA LYS A 96 -2.00 -2.88 -20.08
C LYS A 96 -2.34 -1.41 -19.72
N PRO A 97 -1.81 -0.41 -20.46
CA PRO A 97 -1.98 1.02 -20.12
C PRO A 97 -3.42 1.51 -20.28
N ASP A 98 -4.19 0.86 -21.15
CA ASP A 98 -5.54 1.24 -21.55
C ASP A 98 -6.56 0.12 -21.23
N GLY A 99 -7.80 0.49 -20.97
CA GLY A 99 -8.88 -0.46 -20.69
C GLY A 99 -9.95 0.08 -19.74
N PRO A 100 -11.02 -0.69 -19.51
CA PRO A 100 -12.18 -0.20 -18.78
C PRO A 100 -11.89 0.13 -17.31
N ILE A 101 -10.92 -0.54 -16.67
CA ILE A 101 -10.51 -0.17 -15.31
C ILE A 101 -9.61 1.08 -15.35
N ALA A 102 -8.75 1.21 -16.36
CA ALA A 102 -7.85 2.36 -16.53
C ALA A 102 -8.64 3.66 -16.71
N GLU A 103 -9.73 3.63 -17.47
CA GLU A 103 -10.64 4.77 -17.67
C GLU A 103 -11.29 5.29 -16.38
N LEU A 104 -11.36 4.46 -15.34
CA LEU A 104 -11.92 4.83 -14.03
C LEU A 104 -10.85 5.28 -13.03
N CYS A 105 -9.57 5.18 -13.37
CA CYS A 105 -8.47 5.45 -12.45
C CYS A 105 -7.83 6.81 -12.73
N ASP A 106 -7.42 7.48 -11.65
CA ASP A 106 -6.67 8.73 -11.73
C ASP A 106 -5.22 8.48 -12.19
N GLU A 107 -4.68 7.30 -11.86
CA GLU A 107 -3.31 6.90 -12.18
C GLU A 107 -3.26 5.45 -12.65
N VAL A 108 -2.42 5.18 -13.67
CA VAL A 108 -2.22 3.84 -14.23
C VAL A 108 -0.73 3.49 -14.24
N ILE A 109 -0.37 2.48 -13.44
CA ILE A 109 0.99 1.95 -13.32
C ILE A 109 1.08 0.65 -14.10
N VAL A 110 1.85 0.69 -15.19
CA VAL A 110 2.13 -0.50 -16.01
C VAL A 110 3.35 -1.22 -15.44
N CYS A 111 3.12 -2.34 -14.77
CA CYS A 111 4.16 -3.09 -14.03
C CYS A 111 4.67 -4.32 -14.78
N THR A 112 4.00 -4.75 -15.85
CA THR A 112 4.39 -5.91 -16.66
C THR A 112 4.17 -5.62 -18.14
N PRO A 113 4.87 -6.29 -19.06
CA PRO A 113 4.48 -6.25 -20.46
C PRO A 113 3.10 -6.89 -20.66
N ALA A 114 2.39 -6.41 -21.68
CA ALA A 114 0.99 -6.75 -21.94
C ALA A 114 0.72 -8.24 -22.21
N VAL A 115 1.73 -9.06 -22.52
CA VAL A 115 1.53 -10.43 -23.03
C VAL A 115 2.42 -11.44 -22.30
N GLU A 116 1.90 -12.04 -21.22
CA GLU A 116 2.35 -13.36 -20.77
C GLU A 116 1.40 -14.41 -21.36
N GLU A 117 1.87 -15.15 -22.37
CA GLU A 117 1.10 -16.18 -23.09
C GLU A 117 0.99 -17.51 -22.30
N SER A 118 1.66 -17.59 -21.15
CA SER A 118 1.69 -18.81 -20.36
C SER A 118 0.35 -19.07 -19.66
N TRP A 119 -0.08 -20.34 -19.61
CA TRP A 119 -1.33 -20.74 -18.95
C TRP A 119 -1.29 -20.49 -17.43
N TRP A 120 -0.14 -20.72 -16.80
CA TRP A 120 0.12 -20.37 -15.40
C TRP A 120 0.96 -19.10 -15.32
N ARG A 121 0.29 -17.96 -15.14
CA ARG A 121 0.95 -16.65 -15.21
C ARG A 121 1.81 -16.37 -13.98
N THR A 122 3.11 -16.50 -14.15
CA THR A 122 4.12 -16.43 -13.07
C THR A 122 4.46 -15.00 -12.66
N CYS A 123 4.24 -14.02 -13.54
CA CYS A 123 4.40 -12.60 -13.18
C CYS A 123 3.42 -12.11 -12.14
N ARG A 124 2.28 -12.78 -11.98
CA ARG A 124 1.22 -12.35 -11.07
C ARG A 124 1.64 -12.41 -9.58
N GLY A 125 2.71 -13.15 -9.25
CA GLY A 125 3.29 -13.19 -7.90
C GLY A 125 4.38 -12.14 -7.65
N CYS A 126 4.77 -11.35 -8.66
CA CYS A 126 5.71 -10.25 -8.45
C CYS A 126 5.03 -9.18 -7.61
N ARG A 127 5.64 -8.92 -6.45
CA ARG A 127 5.17 -7.97 -5.46
C ARG A 127 4.89 -6.61 -6.12
N PRO A 128 3.67 -6.04 -6.05
CA PRO A 128 3.48 -4.62 -6.37
C PRO A 128 4.46 -3.79 -5.54
N PRO A 129 4.94 -2.63 -6.04
CA PRO A 129 6.02 -1.88 -5.42
C PRO A 129 5.72 -1.51 -3.96
N SER A 130 6.23 -2.33 -3.05
CA SER A 130 6.11 -2.19 -1.58
C SER A 130 6.87 -1.01 -0.96
N LYS A 131 7.54 -0.19 -1.78
CA LYS A 131 8.35 0.94 -1.34
C LYS A 131 7.68 2.30 -1.58
N ILE A 132 6.36 2.34 -1.55
CA ILE A 132 5.67 3.58 -1.21
C ILE A 132 5.72 3.72 0.31
N ARG A 133 6.84 4.29 0.78
CA ARG A 133 7.18 4.43 2.19
C ARG A 133 6.30 5.53 2.79
N SER A 134 5.33 5.21 3.64
CA SER A 134 4.86 6.20 4.60
C SER A 134 6.00 6.46 5.58
N ARG A 135 6.48 7.70 5.65
CA ARG A 135 7.35 8.09 6.76
C ARG A 135 6.51 7.98 8.03
N ARG A 136 6.76 6.98 8.87
CA ARG A 136 6.44 7.11 10.29
C ARG A 136 7.18 8.35 10.76
N SER A 137 6.42 9.38 11.17
CA SER A 137 6.96 10.46 11.97
C SER A 137 7.51 9.84 13.25
N VAL A 138 8.84 9.83 13.36
CA VAL A 138 9.46 9.67 14.67
C VAL A 138 9.27 11.01 15.36
N SER A 139 8.21 11.13 16.16
CA SER A 139 8.09 12.23 17.10
C SER A 139 9.30 12.20 18.03
N PRO A 140 10.02 13.33 18.22
CA PRO A 140 11.07 13.38 19.22
C PRO A 140 10.44 13.19 20.61
N PRO A 141 11.15 12.59 21.58
CA PRO A 141 10.62 12.43 22.92
C PRO A 141 10.30 13.82 23.50
N ALA A 142 9.08 13.95 24.04
CA ALA A 142 8.62 15.14 24.71
C ALA A 142 9.60 15.50 25.83
N ARG A 143 10.13 16.74 25.80
CA ARG A 143 10.78 17.32 26.97
C ARG A 143 9.71 17.45 28.04
N THR A 144 9.84 16.65 29.09
CA THR A 144 9.09 16.82 30.33
C THR A 144 9.47 18.17 30.95
N SER A 145 8.61 19.16 30.80
CA SER A 145 8.62 20.34 31.66
C SER A 145 8.14 19.91 33.05
N ALA A 146 9.07 19.60 33.94
CA ALA A 146 8.76 19.44 35.35
C ALA A 146 8.50 20.83 35.96
N SER A 147 7.23 21.20 36.09
CA SER A 147 6.80 22.24 37.02
C SER A 147 6.47 21.58 38.36
N SER A 148 7.24 21.90 39.40
CA SER A 148 6.77 21.77 40.78
C SER A 148 7.34 22.92 41.61
N SER A 149 6.44 23.56 42.36
CA SER A 149 6.59 24.79 43.13
C SER A 149 7.45 24.62 44.40
N PRO A 150 7.82 25.71 45.11
CA PRO A 150 8.98 25.77 45.99
C PRO A 150 8.67 25.38 47.44
N ALA A 151 9.65 24.81 48.15
CA ALA A 151 9.59 24.69 49.60
C ALA A 151 10.98 24.81 50.28
N ARG A 152 11.11 25.91 51.02
CA ARG A 152 11.78 26.09 52.33
C ARG A 152 13.30 25.98 52.42
N ALA A 153 13.90 27.17 52.52
CA ALA A 153 15.19 27.42 53.15
C ALA A 153 15.21 26.93 54.61
N ALA A 154 16.18 26.09 54.95
CA ALA A 154 16.55 25.75 56.30
C ALA A 154 17.65 26.70 56.79
N THR A 155 17.25 27.70 57.57
CA THR A 155 18.19 28.49 58.38
C THR A 155 18.51 27.71 59.65
N SER A 156 19.77 27.33 59.80
CA SER A 156 20.36 26.80 61.03
C SER A 156 20.68 27.95 61.99
N ARG A 157 20.29 27.84 63.27
CA ARG A 157 21.01 28.35 64.47
C ARG A 157 20.31 27.88 65.77
N PRO A 158 21.00 27.87 66.93
CA PRO A 158 20.90 26.77 67.89
C PRO A 158 20.19 27.09 69.23
N ARG A 159 19.79 25.99 69.88
CA ARG A 159 19.68 25.72 71.34
C ARG A 159 19.67 26.90 72.33
N THR A 160 18.61 26.96 73.13
CA THR A 160 18.68 27.21 74.58
C THR A 160 17.71 26.32 75.36
N ARG A 161 18.19 25.87 76.52
CA ARG A 161 17.60 24.96 77.53
C ARG A 161 16.52 25.63 78.40
N ARG A 162 15.83 24.78 79.20
CA ARG A 162 15.06 24.98 80.47
C ARG A 162 13.59 24.61 80.26
N CYS A 163 12.91 23.83 81.11
CA CYS A 163 13.20 23.19 82.40
C CYS A 163 12.69 21.73 82.35
#